data_AF-A0A7S4UPR3-F1
#
_entry.id   AF-A0A7S4UPR3-F1
#
_cell.length_a   1.000
_cell.length_b   1.000
_cell.length_c   1.000
_cell.angle_alpha   90.00
_cell.angle_beta   90.00
_cell.angle_gamma   90.00
#
_symmetry.space_group_name_H-M   'P 1'
#
loop_
_entity.id
_entity.type
_entity.pdbx_description
1 polymer ?
#
loop_
_entity_poly.entity_id
_entity_poly.type
_entity_poly.pdbx_seq_one_letter_code
_entity_poly.pdbx_strand_id
1 'polypeptide(L)'
;MGGRAPGSNPPVLALRGGAGRGAGSPRAAHMARRALLAAAALAGAAAPAAAAEAGKGWKMRHHSFARTMSYDDTLGDWLSSAGTMALRNRVQLLPAVANRHGVLLSKQALGTRDFEARFSFSAHPGDINMGPGDAAVAFWVSPEDCAKEYKEQVIVTTSKDWLEGSKAAGLTLLQNRPTFRGLAVFLLGLDSQKSRRQSVATMWNDGKQVGLEDFVEGRHGTQTKFVDWVSGMTQVRVRVKPDGSIHGSMLTLDVQRHLSESVWTWKEDGVNVIAFITFLSNNQLKVNGGLAGSWTVEPNSRVTIQVNQLPKVTVLFNGGREAVPEDRSRRSKMEYVGRANPKGQEPEFKKDDEHWADLFSLPAGTTTNEENFYLGFSGWTGSASSIEVNLHELSVVNFDASKIGEEEKDVLGGDEAQKEWLQILEHERRFLDQASQTEAVGRLTKLLTEHTEKYNQLGEHLKGELVKLESRLDSLGQEINTYLSAAQAWVLETQSFNPQVVKDHIVGIRTALSKDKDRHDAALNKVNEIAAQLKAQSGNTQLHEEGRVKVQAVADLSKSVEALAEKGSMQTNGLLLLMVVSVAGLGLLFLSRMRYYEKKHYI
;
A
#
# COMPACT_ATOMS: atom_id res chain seq x y z
N MET A 1 1.99 -9.44 80.30
CA MET A 1 1.55 -8.05 80.60
C MET A 1 0.90 -7.55 79.33
N GLY A 2 -0.41 -7.65 79.13
CA GLY A 2 -1.51 -6.90 79.78
C GLY A 2 -2.05 -5.94 78.71
N GLY A 3 -3.34 -5.81 78.39
CA GLY A 3 -4.58 -6.47 78.79
C GLY A 3 -5.73 -5.88 77.93
N ARG A 4 -6.76 -6.72 77.68
CA ARG A 4 -8.22 -6.52 77.48
C ARG A 4 -8.77 -5.13 77.07
N ALA A 5 -9.90 -4.96 76.35
CA ALA A 5 -10.91 -5.75 75.62
C ALA A 5 -12.03 -4.73 75.19
N PRO A 6 -13.32 -5.08 74.97
CA PRO A 6 -13.92 -5.59 73.73
C PRO A 6 -15.18 -4.81 73.26
N GLY A 7 -15.68 -5.11 72.04
CA GLY A 7 -16.98 -4.67 71.52
C GLY A 7 -17.87 -5.87 71.15
N SER A 8 -19.12 -5.83 71.61
CA SER A 8 -20.10 -6.90 71.80
C SER A 8 -20.94 -7.29 70.58
N ASN A 9 -21.24 -8.59 70.44
CA ASN A 9 -22.35 -9.15 69.65
C ASN A 9 -23.62 -9.33 70.50
N PRO A 10 -24.82 -9.10 69.93
CA PRO A 10 -26.10 -9.59 70.48
C PRO A 10 -26.63 -10.82 69.70
N PRO A 11 -27.70 -11.49 70.19
CA PRO A 11 -27.81 -12.94 70.17
C PRO A 11 -28.67 -13.53 69.04
N VAL A 12 -28.43 -14.83 68.82
CA VAL A 12 -29.22 -15.76 68.03
C VAL A 12 -30.52 -16.10 68.76
N LEU A 13 -31.67 -15.93 68.08
CA LEU A 13 -32.95 -16.52 68.45
C LEU A 13 -33.58 -17.20 67.22
N ALA A 14 -34.05 -18.43 67.43
CA ALA A 14 -34.59 -19.34 66.41
C ALA A 14 -36.03 -19.03 65.99
N LEU A 15 -36.41 -19.44 64.76
CA LEU A 15 -37.75 -19.87 64.32
C LEU A 15 -37.59 -20.49 62.90
N ARG A 16 -37.66 -21.81 62.72
CA ARG A 16 -38.84 -22.69 62.58
C ARG A 16 -39.55 -22.56 61.21
N GLY A 17 -39.39 -23.61 60.40
CA GLY A 17 -40.47 -24.28 59.65
C GLY A 17 -40.98 -23.64 58.36
N GLY A 18 -40.93 -24.40 57.27
CA GLY A 18 -41.67 -24.06 56.04
C GLY A 18 -41.28 -24.93 54.85
N ALA A 19 -41.76 -26.17 54.82
CA ALA A 19 -41.65 -27.05 53.67
C ALA A 19 -42.47 -26.52 52.48
N GLY A 20 -41.88 -26.53 51.29
CA GLY A 20 -42.56 -26.20 50.03
C GLY A 20 -41.80 -26.78 48.84
N ARG A 21 -41.94 -28.11 48.64
CA ARG A 21 -41.46 -28.80 47.43
C ARG A 21 -42.29 -28.37 46.23
N GLY A 22 -41.75 -27.49 45.40
CA GLY A 22 -42.16 -27.31 44.00
C GLY A 22 -41.12 -27.97 43.10
N ALA A 23 -41.41 -29.17 42.58
CA ALA A 23 -40.57 -29.87 41.64
C ALA A 23 -40.63 -29.19 40.26
N GLY A 24 -39.86 -28.11 40.10
CA GLY A 24 -39.51 -27.55 38.80
C GLY A 24 -38.36 -28.35 38.19
N SER A 25 -38.57 -28.94 37.02
CA SER A 25 -37.57 -29.71 36.27
C SER A 25 -36.22 -28.95 36.22
N PRO A 26 -35.13 -29.50 36.79
CA PRO A 26 -33.84 -28.83 36.84
C PRO A 26 -33.24 -28.56 35.45
N ARG A 27 -33.77 -29.19 34.39
CA ARG A 27 -33.33 -28.94 33.01
C ARG A 27 -33.80 -27.60 32.43
N ALA A 28 -35.00 -27.12 32.77
CA ALA A 28 -35.50 -25.85 32.25
C ALA A 28 -34.77 -24.65 32.87
N ALA A 29 -34.50 -24.72 34.19
CA ALA A 29 -33.70 -23.69 34.88
C ALA A 29 -32.23 -23.67 34.41
N HIS A 30 -31.67 -24.82 34.04
CA HIS A 30 -30.30 -24.90 33.53
C HIS A 30 -30.17 -24.40 32.09
N MET A 31 -31.18 -24.64 31.24
CA MET A 31 -31.23 -24.07 29.89
C MET A 31 -31.50 -22.56 29.92
N ALA A 32 -32.40 -22.08 30.78
CA ALA A 32 -32.64 -20.65 30.96
C ALA A 32 -31.39 -19.92 31.47
N ARG A 33 -30.64 -20.50 32.42
CA ARG A 33 -29.34 -19.94 32.86
C ARG A 33 -28.28 -19.95 31.77
N ARG A 34 -28.22 -20.98 30.92
CA ARG A 34 -27.27 -21.03 29.79
C ARG A 34 -27.65 -20.06 28.68
N ALA A 35 -28.94 -19.90 28.38
CA ALA A 35 -29.43 -18.90 27.45
C ALA A 35 -29.19 -17.47 27.97
N LEU A 36 -29.37 -17.22 29.28
CA LEU A 36 -29.10 -15.91 29.88
C LEU A 36 -27.59 -15.60 29.91
N LEU A 37 -26.73 -16.60 30.17
CA LEU A 37 -25.27 -16.45 30.11
C LEU A 37 -24.76 -16.27 28.68
N ALA A 38 -25.35 -16.96 27.70
CA ALA A 38 -25.02 -16.78 26.29
C ALA A 38 -25.51 -15.43 25.76
N ALA A 39 -26.71 -14.99 26.15
CA ALA A 39 -27.24 -13.67 25.81
C ALA A 39 -26.46 -12.54 26.51
N ALA A 40 -26.00 -12.73 27.75
CA ALA A 40 -25.12 -11.77 28.43
C ALA A 40 -23.71 -11.73 27.83
N ALA A 41 -23.19 -12.88 27.35
CA ALA A 41 -21.92 -12.93 26.62
C ALA A 41 -22.03 -12.29 25.22
N LEU A 42 -23.16 -12.46 24.53
CA LEU A 42 -23.46 -11.80 23.25
C LEU A 42 -23.75 -10.30 23.42
N ALA A 43 -24.47 -9.90 24.47
CA ALA A 43 -24.70 -8.49 24.79
C ALA A 43 -23.42 -7.78 25.29
N GLY A 44 -22.51 -8.52 25.94
CA GLY A 44 -21.17 -8.04 26.28
C GLY A 44 -20.21 -7.95 25.09
N ALA A 45 -20.43 -8.76 24.04
CA ALA A 45 -19.70 -8.69 22.77
C ALA A 45 -20.29 -7.63 21.81
N ALA A 46 -21.55 -7.21 22.01
CA ALA A 46 -22.22 -6.16 21.25
C ALA A 46 -22.14 -4.76 21.92
N ALA A 47 -21.56 -4.65 23.10
CA ALA A 47 -21.17 -3.36 23.65
C ALA A 47 -19.97 -2.85 22.84
N PRO A 48 -20.05 -1.70 22.16
CA PRO A 48 -18.94 -1.22 21.33
C PRO A 48 -17.70 -1.09 22.20
N ALA A 49 -16.63 -1.78 21.81
CA ALA A 49 -15.31 -1.78 22.43
C ALA A 49 -14.58 -0.41 22.31
N ALA A 50 -15.30 0.70 22.32
CA ALA A 50 -14.83 2.02 21.95
C ALA A 50 -15.14 3.06 23.04
N ALA A 51 -14.70 2.82 24.27
CA ALA A 51 -14.17 3.95 25.03
C ALA A 51 -12.79 4.26 24.42
N ALA A 52 -12.80 4.89 23.23
CA ALA A 52 -11.59 5.39 22.61
C ALA A 52 -10.88 6.27 23.63
N GLU A 53 -9.67 5.90 24.04
CA GLU A 53 -8.88 6.78 24.91
C GLU A 53 -8.82 8.14 24.24
N ALA A 54 -9.26 9.19 24.94
CA ALA A 54 -9.36 10.53 24.39
C ALA A 54 -8.04 10.92 23.69
N GLY A 55 -8.08 11.00 22.36
CA GLY A 55 -6.90 11.28 21.51
C GLY A 55 -6.38 10.11 20.66
N LYS A 56 -6.89 8.89 20.80
CA LYS A 56 -6.63 7.78 19.87
C LYS A 56 -7.68 7.80 18.76
N GLY A 57 -7.36 8.47 17.65
CA GLY A 57 -8.16 8.36 16.43
C GLY A 57 -8.03 6.98 15.77
N TRP A 58 -8.86 6.72 14.76
CA TRP A 58 -8.91 5.48 13.99
C TRP A 58 -8.14 5.62 12.69
N LYS A 59 -7.26 4.66 12.37
CA LYS A 59 -6.51 4.68 11.11
C LYS A 59 -7.47 4.38 9.95
N MET A 60 -7.39 5.21 8.90
CA MET A 60 -8.20 5.16 7.69
C MET A 60 -7.44 4.34 6.65
N ARG A 61 -7.87 3.12 6.36
CA ARG A 61 -7.11 2.09 5.64
C ARG A 61 -6.97 2.40 4.15
N HIS A 62 -8.05 2.76 3.47
CA HIS A 62 -8.07 3.17 2.06
C HIS A 62 -7.24 4.45 1.83
N HIS A 63 -7.08 5.27 2.86
CA HIS A 63 -6.25 6.48 2.85
C HIS A 63 -4.85 6.29 3.46
N SER A 64 -4.47 5.06 3.82
CA SER A 64 -3.17 4.78 4.44
C SER A 64 -2.44 3.63 3.73
N PHE A 65 -1.11 3.71 3.72
CA PHE A 65 -0.27 2.58 3.38
C PHE A 65 1.01 2.61 4.22
N ALA A 66 1.41 1.43 4.68
CA ALA A 66 2.69 1.24 5.36
C ALA A 66 3.46 0.17 4.59
N ARG A 67 4.43 0.62 3.77
CA ARG A 67 5.18 -0.21 2.81
C ARG A 67 4.28 -0.79 1.70
N THR A 68 4.77 -0.70 0.48
CA THR A 68 4.00 -0.89 -0.76
C THR A 68 3.81 -2.34 -1.22
N MET A 69 4.50 -3.31 -0.61
CA MET A 69 4.30 -4.75 -0.87
C MET A 69 4.16 -5.56 0.42
N SER A 70 3.53 -4.97 1.44
CA SER A 70 2.93 -5.83 2.46
C SER A 70 1.71 -6.55 1.84
N TYR A 71 1.22 -7.63 2.45
CA TYR A 71 -0.03 -8.29 1.99
C TYR A 71 -1.27 -7.36 2.08
N ASP A 72 -1.09 -6.10 2.50
CA ASP A 72 -2.11 -5.07 2.56
C ASP A 72 -2.22 -4.38 1.18
N ASP A 73 -3.23 -4.76 0.40
CA ASP A 73 -3.52 -4.28 -0.96
C ASP A 73 -4.07 -2.84 -0.99
N THR A 74 -3.73 -1.99 -0.01
CA THR A 74 -4.33 -0.65 0.12
C THR A 74 -3.90 0.30 -1.00
N LEU A 75 -2.80 0.01 -1.70
CA LEU A 75 -2.41 0.76 -2.90
C LEU A 75 -3.42 0.60 -4.05
N GLY A 76 -4.26 -0.43 -4.03
CA GLY A 76 -5.38 -0.58 -4.97
C GLY A 76 -6.36 0.60 -4.91
N ASP A 77 -6.46 1.27 -3.75
CA ASP A 77 -7.29 2.47 -3.54
C ASP A 77 -6.65 3.77 -4.05
N TRP A 78 -5.45 3.69 -4.62
CA TRP A 78 -4.72 4.81 -5.17
C TRP A 78 -4.55 4.69 -6.68
N LEU A 79 -4.71 5.81 -7.38
CA LEU A 79 -4.33 5.97 -8.77
C LEU A 79 -2.84 6.35 -8.80
N SER A 80 -2.01 5.49 -9.37
CA SER A 80 -0.59 5.76 -9.64
C SER A 80 -0.40 5.95 -11.14
N SER A 81 0.25 7.05 -11.55
CA SER A 81 0.46 7.38 -12.98
C SER A 81 1.82 8.06 -13.19
N ALA A 82 2.18 8.32 -14.46
CA ALA A 82 3.41 8.95 -14.89
C ALA A 82 4.65 8.14 -14.46
N GLY A 83 5.62 8.77 -13.80
CA GLY A 83 6.81 8.13 -13.25
C GLY A 83 6.62 7.52 -11.86
N THR A 84 5.40 7.53 -11.30
CA THR A 84 5.15 6.98 -9.97
C THR A 84 5.09 5.46 -10.01
N MET A 85 5.88 4.82 -9.15
CA MET A 85 6.02 3.37 -9.09
C MET A 85 5.93 2.86 -7.66
N ALA A 86 5.07 1.88 -7.42
CA ALA A 86 5.08 1.11 -6.18
C ALA A 86 6.26 0.14 -6.20
N LEU A 87 7.23 0.34 -5.30
CA LEU A 87 8.34 -0.59 -5.11
C LEU A 87 7.97 -1.57 -3.99
N ARG A 88 8.93 -2.29 -3.40
CA ARG A 88 8.62 -3.23 -2.32
C ARG A 88 8.33 -2.55 -0.97
N ASN A 89 9.03 -1.45 -0.69
CA ASN A 89 9.08 -0.83 0.63
C ASN A 89 8.64 0.63 0.65
N ARG A 90 8.31 1.20 -0.51
CA ARG A 90 8.03 2.63 -0.69
C ARG A 90 7.34 2.85 -2.03
N VAL A 91 6.61 3.96 -2.16
CA VAL A 91 6.18 4.48 -3.45
C VAL A 91 7.27 5.44 -3.94
N GLN A 92 7.93 5.12 -5.05
CA GLN A 92 8.79 6.09 -5.72
C GLN A 92 7.86 7.07 -6.45
N LEU A 93 7.68 8.27 -5.88
CA LEU A 93 6.83 9.31 -6.45
C LEU A 93 7.47 9.91 -7.69
N LEU A 94 8.76 10.26 -7.59
CA LEU A 94 9.56 10.79 -8.69
C LEU A 94 10.84 9.95 -8.86
N PRO A 95 11.15 9.47 -10.08
CA PRO A 95 12.42 8.79 -10.34
C PRO A 95 13.56 9.82 -10.51
N ALA A 96 14.81 9.36 -10.35
CA ALA A 96 16.02 10.17 -10.55
C ALA A 96 16.31 10.47 -12.04
N VAL A 97 15.33 10.94 -12.80
CA VAL A 97 15.44 11.22 -14.24
C VAL A 97 14.81 12.57 -14.52
N ALA A 98 15.49 13.41 -15.29
CA ALA A 98 14.97 14.72 -15.67
C ALA A 98 13.70 14.62 -16.53
N ASN A 99 12.90 15.68 -16.46
CA ASN A 99 11.59 15.82 -17.09
C ASN A 99 10.69 14.60 -16.84
N ARG A 100 10.55 14.23 -15.57
CA ARG A 100 9.59 13.21 -15.11
C ARG A 100 8.58 13.83 -14.19
N HIS A 101 7.37 13.30 -14.28
CA HIS A 101 6.24 13.68 -13.46
C HIS A 101 5.84 12.51 -12.57
N GLY A 102 5.22 12.80 -11.44
CA GLY A 102 4.66 11.81 -10.54
C GLY A 102 3.24 12.18 -10.16
N VAL A 103 2.37 11.17 -10.04
CA VAL A 103 0.96 11.33 -9.65
C VAL A 103 0.56 10.11 -8.81
N LEU A 104 0.05 10.38 -7.61
CA LEU A 104 -0.53 9.41 -6.70
C LEU A 104 -1.79 10.00 -6.06
N LEU A 105 -2.99 9.60 -6.48
CA LEU A 105 -4.26 10.22 -6.04
C LEU A 105 -5.18 9.18 -5.39
N SER A 106 -5.82 9.49 -4.26
CA SER A 106 -6.80 8.60 -3.63
C SER A 106 -8.04 8.47 -4.50
N LYS A 107 -8.54 7.25 -4.72
CA LYS A 107 -9.77 6.98 -5.50
C LYS A 107 -11.05 7.18 -4.70
N GLN A 108 -10.96 7.13 -3.38
CA GLN A 108 -12.09 7.26 -2.47
C GLN A 108 -12.04 8.62 -1.77
N ALA A 109 -13.20 9.12 -1.34
CA ALA A 109 -13.27 10.29 -0.49
C ALA A 109 -12.99 9.92 0.98
N LEU A 110 -12.37 10.84 1.70
CA LEU A 110 -12.28 10.85 3.15
C LEU A 110 -13.48 11.61 3.70
N GLY A 111 -14.47 10.89 4.19
CA GLY A 111 -15.74 11.45 4.65
C GLY A 111 -15.70 12.07 6.06
N THR A 112 -14.58 12.63 6.52
CA THR A 112 -14.45 13.24 7.87
C THR A 112 -13.83 14.64 7.79
N ARG A 113 -14.26 15.52 8.70
CA ARG A 113 -13.68 16.87 8.88
C ARG A 113 -12.63 16.92 9.99
N ASP A 114 -12.42 15.81 10.69
CA ASP A 114 -11.50 15.74 11.81
C ASP A 114 -10.48 14.63 11.57
N PHE A 115 -9.46 14.91 10.77
CA PHE A 115 -8.44 13.92 10.44
C PHE A 115 -7.03 14.49 10.48
N GLU A 116 -6.05 13.60 10.50
CA GLU A 116 -4.64 13.94 10.38
C GLU A 116 -3.98 13.03 9.35
N ALA A 117 -3.41 13.63 8.31
CA ALA A 117 -2.53 12.94 7.38
C ALA A 117 -1.08 13.08 7.85
N ARG A 118 -0.42 11.95 8.10
CA ARG A 118 1.02 11.88 8.38
C ARG A 118 1.69 11.12 7.27
N PHE A 119 2.71 11.69 6.64
CA PHE A 119 3.50 10.95 5.67
C PHE A 119 4.98 11.14 5.91
N SER A 120 5.75 10.10 5.59
CA SER A 120 7.20 10.12 5.62
C SER A 120 7.75 9.92 4.22
N PHE A 121 8.71 10.76 3.85
CA PHE A 121 9.31 10.70 2.53
C PHE A 121 10.79 11.09 2.60
N SER A 122 11.53 10.70 1.58
CA SER A 122 12.93 11.11 1.38
C SER A 122 13.08 11.63 -0.03
N ALA A 123 13.88 12.67 -0.20
CA ALA A 123 14.22 13.18 -1.51
C ALA A 123 15.73 13.17 -1.73
N HIS A 124 16.17 12.82 -2.94
CA HIS A 124 17.58 12.70 -3.27
C HIS A 124 17.87 13.52 -4.51
N PRO A 125 18.72 14.54 -4.42
CA PRO A 125 19.10 15.31 -5.58
C PRO A 125 20.07 14.45 -6.41
N GLY A 126 19.79 14.28 -7.69
CA GLY A 126 20.74 13.74 -8.66
C GLY A 126 21.66 14.84 -9.18
N ASP A 127 22.14 14.71 -10.44
CA ASP A 127 23.09 15.64 -11.03
C ASP A 127 22.52 17.08 -11.15
N ILE A 128 23.38 18.05 -10.82
CA ILE A 128 22.97 19.21 -10.00
C ILE A 128 22.66 20.50 -10.76
N ASN A 129 22.17 20.41 -12.00
CA ASN A 129 21.79 21.57 -12.80
C ASN A 129 20.31 21.91 -12.67
N MET A 130 19.87 22.27 -11.45
CA MET A 130 18.46 22.59 -11.21
C MET A 130 18.09 24.01 -11.67
N GLY A 131 17.02 24.14 -12.45
CA GLY A 131 16.39 25.42 -12.84
C GLY A 131 15.24 25.82 -11.89
N PRO A 132 14.78 27.09 -11.87
CA PRO A 132 13.73 27.50 -10.93
C PRO A 132 12.42 26.76 -11.23
N GLY A 133 11.76 26.26 -10.19
CA GLY A 133 10.56 25.42 -10.30
C GLY A 133 10.86 23.94 -10.57
N ASP A 134 12.12 23.57 -10.77
CA ASP A 134 12.54 22.18 -10.77
C ASP A 134 12.45 21.58 -9.35
N ALA A 135 12.44 20.25 -9.28
CA ALA A 135 12.41 19.50 -8.04
C ALA A 135 11.26 19.93 -7.11
N ALA A 136 10.04 19.90 -7.65
CA ALA A 136 8.84 20.32 -6.94
C ALA A 136 7.92 19.11 -6.68
N VAL A 137 7.44 19.01 -5.45
CA VAL A 137 6.45 18.02 -5.00
C VAL A 137 5.29 18.76 -4.36
N ALA A 138 4.07 18.27 -4.54
CA ALA A 138 2.90 18.78 -3.86
C ALA A 138 2.15 17.66 -3.16
N PHE A 139 1.69 17.94 -1.95
CA PHE A 139 0.65 17.18 -1.26
C PHE A 139 -0.67 17.95 -1.33
N TRP A 140 -1.75 17.25 -1.67
CA TRP A 140 -3.07 17.81 -1.94
C TRP A 140 -4.09 17.29 -0.93
N VAL A 141 -4.95 18.18 -0.46
CA VAL A 141 -6.21 17.86 0.23
C VAL A 141 -7.32 18.63 -0.46
N SER A 142 -8.09 17.97 -1.32
CA SER A 142 -9.09 18.61 -2.18
C SER A 142 -10.49 18.07 -1.92
N PRO A 143 -11.58 18.87 -1.97
CA PRO A 143 -12.93 18.31 -2.00
C PRO A 143 -13.29 17.64 -3.33
N GLU A 144 -12.49 17.85 -4.38
CA GLU A 144 -12.72 17.33 -5.72
C GLU A 144 -12.05 15.95 -5.91
N ASP A 145 -12.72 15.07 -6.64
CA ASP A 145 -12.19 13.75 -6.99
C ASP A 145 -11.16 13.89 -8.12
N CYS A 146 -9.93 14.29 -7.73
CA CYS A 146 -8.85 14.48 -8.68
C CYS A 146 -8.50 13.18 -9.43
N ALA A 147 -8.69 12.01 -8.82
CA ALA A 147 -8.39 10.72 -9.45
C ALA A 147 -9.34 10.43 -10.62
N LYS A 148 -10.64 10.72 -10.47
CA LYS A 148 -11.63 10.56 -11.54
C LYS A 148 -11.46 11.56 -12.67
N GLU A 149 -11.03 12.78 -12.36
CA GLU A 149 -10.75 13.79 -13.39
C GLU A 149 -9.48 13.53 -14.19
N TYR A 150 -8.54 12.81 -13.60
CA TYR A 150 -7.26 12.51 -14.21
C TYR A 150 -7.40 11.47 -15.34
N LYS A 151 -7.15 11.92 -16.58
CA LYS A 151 -7.26 11.09 -17.79
C LYS A 151 -5.92 10.90 -18.46
N GLU A 152 -5.15 9.92 -17.97
CA GLU A 152 -3.82 9.59 -18.52
C GLU A 152 -3.85 9.39 -20.04
N GLN A 153 -4.87 8.68 -20.55
CA GLN A 153 -5.01 8.42 -21.98
C GLN A 153 -5.05 9.70 -22.82
N VAL A 154 -5.68 10.78 -22.31
CA VAL A 154 -5.72 12.07 -23.01
C VAL A 154 -4.33 12.72 -23.04
N ILE A 155 -3.56 12.62 -21.96
CA ILE A 155 -2.21 13.15 -21.87
C ILE A 155 -1.30 12.46 -22.90
N VAL A 156 -1.27 11.12 -22.92
CA VAL A 156 -0.37 10.35 -23.79
C VAL A 156 -0.77 10.35 -25.27
N THR A 157 -2.05 10.58 -25.58
CA THR A 157 -2.53 10.63 -26.98
C THR A 157 -2.41 12.01 -27.61
N THR A 158 -2.44 13.08 -26.83
CA THR A 158 -2.34 14.45 -27.36
C THR A 158 -0.93 14.77 -27.85
N SER A 159 0.11 14.40 -27.09
CA SER A 159 1.51 14.58 -27.49
C SER A 159 2.38 13.42 -27.00
N LYS A 160 3.48 13.17 -27.71
CA LYS A 160 4.54 12.27 -27.23
C LYS A 160 5.29 12.88 -26.04
N ASP A 161 5.28 14.20 -25.93
CA ASP A 161 5.83 14.93 -24.79
C ASP A 161 4.78 15.03 -23.68
N TRP A 162 5.12 14.49 -22.51
CA TRP A 162 4.20 14.44 -21.36
C TRP A 162 3.81 15.84 -20.87
N LEU A 163 4.73 16.80 -20.92
CA LEU A 163 4.48 18.16 -20.46
C LEU A 163 3.49 18.87 -21.39
N GLU A 164 3.63 18.69 -22.71
CA GLU A 164 2.65 19.19 -23.68
C GLU A 164 1.28 18.52 -23.51
N GLY A 165 1.25 17.19 -23.35
CA GLY A 165 0.00 16.45 -23.08
C GLY A 165 -0.69 16.90 -21.80
N SER A 166 0.09 17.15 -20.74
CA SER A 166 -0.42 17.66 -19.46
C SER A 166 -1.00 19.07 -19.60
N LYS A 167 -0.31 19.95 -20.35
CA LYS A 167 -0.81 21.31 -20.65
C LYS A 167 -2.13 21.26 -21.42
N ALA A 168 -2.25 20.40 -22.41
CA ALA A 168 -3.49 20.22 -23.17
C ALA A 168 -4.65 19.66 -22.32
N ALA A 169 -4.34 18.82 -21.33
CA ALA A 169 -5.28 18.34 -20.33
C ALA A 169 -5.61 19.39 -19.23
N GLY A 170 -4.99 20.57 -19.27
CA GLY A 170 -5.17 21.63 -18.26
C GLY A 170 -4.47 21.37 -16.92
N LEU A 171 -3.53 20.42 -16.87
CA LEU A 171 -2.79 20.01 -15.67
C LEU A 171 -1.46 20.76 -15.56
N THR A 172 -1.52 22.09 -15.53
CA THR A 172 -0.32 22.96 -15.61
C THR A 172 0.35 23.24 -14.26
N LEU A 173 -0.27 22.86 -13.15
CA LEU A 173 0.26 23.10 -11.80
C LEU A 173 0.67 21.77 -11.15
N LEU A 174 1.90 21.31 -11.46
CA LEU A 174 2.44 20.02 -10.99
C LEU A 174 1.47 18.86 -11.19
N GLN A 175 1.00 18.63 -12.43
CA GLN A 175 0.02 17.58 -12.74
C GLN A 175 -1.36 17.76 -12.10
N ASN A 176 -1.67 18.96 -11.60
CA ASN A 176 -2.99 19.36 -11.15
C ASN A 176 -3.47 20.62 -11.92
N ARG A 177 -4.75 20.95 -11.82
CA ARG A 177 -5.32 22.15 -12.44
C ARG A 177 -4.86 23.40 -11.67
N PRO A 178 -4.61 24.52 -12.37
CA PRO A 178 -4.28 25.79 -11.72
C PRO A 178 -5.49 26.40 -10.98
N THR A 179 -6.71 25.90 -11.23
CA THR A 179 -7.97 26.34 -10.58
C THR A 179 -8.45 25.33 -9.53
N PHE A 180 -7.54 24.62 -8.85
CA PHE A 180 -7.92 23.61 -7.86
C PHE A 180 -8.67 24.22 -6.68
N ARG A 181 -9.55 23.44 -6.05
CA ARG A 181 -10.14 23.77 -4.75
C ARG A 181 -9.47 22.94 -3.64
N GLY A 182 -9.19 23.55 -2.50
CA GLY A 182 -8.64 22.87 -1.32
C GLY A 182 -7.22 23.31 -0.95
N LEU A 183 -6.52 22.47 -0.18
CA LEU A 183 -5.17 22.70 0.31
C LEU A 183 -4.13 22.13 -0.66
N ALA A 184 -3.08 22.92 -0.90
CA ALA A 184 -1.85 22.45 -1.53
C ALA A 184 -0.64 22.79 -0.65
N VAL A 185 0.17 21.78 -0.35
CA VAL A 185 1.46 21.90 0.36
C VAL A 185 2.58 21.59 -0.63
N PHE A 186 3.25 22.63 -1.12
CA PHE A 186 4.34 22.54 -2.07
C PHE A 186 5.68 22.42 -1.35
N LEU A 187 6.46 21.40 -1.70
CA LEU A 187 7.84 21.23 -1.31
C LEU A 187 8.69 21.60 -2.52
N LEU A 188 9.35 22.75 -2.45
CA LEU A 188 10.12 23.34 -3.53
C LEU A 188 11.61 23.16 -3.27
N GLY A 189 12.32 22.53 -4.21
CA GLY A 189 13.75 22.26 -4.09
C GLY A 189 14.63 23.51 -4.28
N LEU A 190 14.10 24.52 -4.97
CA LEU A 190 14.78 25.78 -5.28
C LEU A 190 13.93 27.00 -4.96
N ASP A 191 14.59 28.13 -4.75
CA ASP A 191 13.93 29.45 -4.69
C ASP A 191 13.86 30.14 -6.06
N SER A 192 13.29 31.35 -6.09
CA SER A 192 13.16 32.21 -7.29
C SER A 192 14.50 32.57 -7.91
N GLN A 193 15.55 32.64 -7.10
CA GLN A 193 16.91 32.97 -7.51
C GLN A 193 17.68 31.73 -8.01
N LYS A 194 17.02 30.56 -8.11
CA LYS A 194 17.63 29.27 -8.42
C LYS A 194 18.67 28.84 -7.39
N SER A 195 18.65 29.45 -6.21
CA SER A 195 19.48 29.04 -5.09
C SER A 195 18.88 27.78 -4.47
N ARG A 196 19.73 26.93 -3.86
CA ARG A 196 19.33 25.68 -3.19
C ARG A 196 18.65 25.93 -1.86
N ARG A 197 17.81 26.96 -1.79
CA ARG A 197 17.06 27.33 -0.61
C ARG A 197 15.70 26.65 -0.68
N GLN A 198 15.69 25.41 -0.20
CA GLN A 198 14.50 24.58 -0.13
C GLN A 198 13.43 25.24 0.74
N SER A 199 12.18 25.12 0.31
CA SER A 199 11.05 25.70 1.03
C SER A 199 9.82 24.80 0.97
N VAL A 200 8.96 24.98 1.97
CA VAL A 200 7.60 24.46 1.98
C VAL A 200 6.65 25.65 1.92
N ALA A 201 5.88 25.74 0.84
CA ALA A 201 4.86 26.76 0.63
C ALA A 201 3.48 26.11 0.75
N THR A 202 2.51 26.82 1.32
CA THR A 202 1.15 26.29 1.49
C THR A 202 0.10 27.31 1.12
N MET A 203 -0.98 26.85 0.51
CA MET A 203 -2.14 27.66 0.15
C MET A 203 -3.44 26.86 0.24
N TRP A 204 -4.50 27.55 0.65
CA TRP A 204 -5.86 27.12 0.40
C TRP A 204 -6.41 27.89 -0.80
N ASN A 205 -6.89 27.19 -1.82
CA ASN A 205 -7.45 27.78 -3.03
C ASN A 205 -8.95 27.52 -3.12
N ASP A 206 -9.71 28.53 -3.53
CA ASP A 206 -11.16 28.50 -3.71
C ASP A 206 -11.58 28.26 -5.17
N GLY A 207 -10.64 27.83 -6.01
CA GLY A 207 -10.84 27.61 -7.45
C GLY A 207 -10.35 28.75 -8.32
N LYS A 208 -9.71 29.78 -7.74
CA LYS A 208 -9.03 30.82 -8.51
C LYS A 208 -7.83 30.25 -9.25
N GLN A 209 -7.53 30.82 -10.41
CA GLN A 209 -6.37 30.43 -11.19
C GLN A 209 -5.09 30.90 -10.48
N VAL A 210 -4.16 29.98 -10.27
CA VAL A 210 -2.84 30.23 -9.66
C VAL A 210 -1.72 29.57 -10.47
N GLY A 211 -0.54 30.18 -10.44
CA GLY A 211 0.68 29.67 -11.06
C GLY A 211 1.66 29.11 -10.03
N LEU A 212 2.68 28.37 -10.48
CA LEU A 212 3.73 27.87 -9.58
C LEU A 212 4.55 29.03 -9.00
N GLU A 213 4.70 30.10 -9.78
CA GLU A 213 5.37 31.35 -9.43
C GLU A 213 4.73 32.07 -8.23
N ASP A 214 3.46 31.83 -7.92
CA ASP A 214 2.77 32.45 -6.78
C ASP A 214 3.25 31.90 -5.43
N PHE A 215 3.82 30.68 -5.44
CA PHE A 215 4.32 29.99 -4.25
C PHE A 215 5.78 30.31 -3.95
N VAL A 216 6.52 30.72 -4.97
CA VAL A 216 7.90 31.14 -4.83
C VAL A 216 7.89 32.55 -4.23
N GLU A 217 8.42 32.71 -3.01
CA GLU A 217 8.50 33.98 -2.24
C GLU A 217 7.26 34.41 -1.43
N GLY A 218 6.24 33.55 -1.25
CA GLY A 218 5.18 33.87 -0.28
C GLY A 218 4.15 34.89 -0.77
N ARG A 219 3.84 34.93 -2.08
CA ARG A 219 2.86 35.87 -2.65
C ARG A 219 1.43 35.38 -2.42
N HIS A 220 0.45 36.28 -2.54
CA HIS A 220 -0.98 35.93 -2.56
C HIS A 220 -1.52 35.13 -1.36
N GLY A 221 -1.01 35.39 -0.15
CA GLY A 221 -1.48 34.71 1.07
C GLY A 221 -0.92 33.31 1.25
N THR A 222 0.09 32.92 0.47
CA THR A 222 0.86 31.70 0.69
C THR A 222 1.69 31.82 1.97
N GLN A 223 1.72 30.75 2.77
CA GLN A 223 2.61 30.64 3.93
C GLN A 223 3.84 29.83 3.51
N THR A 224 5.01 30.48 3.45
CA THR A 224 6.26 29.83 3.03
C THR A 224 7.26 29.75 4.18
N LYS A 225 7.79 28.56 4.44
CA LYS A 225 8.89 28.34 5.37
C LYS A 225 10.06 27.67 4.69
N PHE A 226 11.27 28.12 5.01
CA PHE A 226 12.49 27.54 4.49
C PHE A 226 12.95 26.41 5.40
N VAL A 227 12.91 25.19 4.87
CA VAL A 227 13.31 23.99 5.58
C VAL A 227 14.01 23.08 4.59
N ASP A 228 15.12 22.49 5.03
CA ASP A 228 15.82 21.47 4.28
C ASP A 228 15.02 20.16 4.39
N TRP A 229 14.35 19.76 3.31
CA TRP A 229 13.56 18.55 3.21
C TRP A 229 14.20 17.49 2.29
N VAL A 230 15.29 17.86 1.61
CA VAL A 230 16.04 17.01 0.67
C VAL A 230 17.27 16.36 1.33
N SER A 231 17.84 16.93 2.40
CA SER A 231 19.02 16.32 3.03
C SER A 231 18.75 15.06 3.85
N GLY A 232 17.49 14.77 4.17
CA GLY A 232 17.13 13.67 5.06
C GLY A 232 15.70 13.19 4.92
N MET A 233 15.35 12.22 5.77
CA MET A 233 13.99 11.72 5.93
C MET A 233 13.14 12.84 6.52
N THR A 234 12.06 13.17 5.83
CA THR A 234 11.14 14.23 6.24
C THR A 234 9.79 13.61 6.56
N GLN A 235 9.25 13.96 7.73
CA GLN A 235 7.88 13.63 8.11
C GLN A 235 7.04 14.90 8.10
N VAL A 236 5.88 14.84 7.45
CA VAL A 236 4.92 15.93 7.40
C VAL A 236 3.63 15.47 8.06
N ARG A 237 3.03 16.37 8.82
CA ARG A 237 1.74 16.19 9.48
C ARG A 237 0.83 17.34 9.10
N VAL A 238 -0.32 17.00 8.53
CA VAL A 238 -1.40 17.94 8.20
C VAL A 238 -2.64 17.54 8.97
N ARG A 239 -3.05 18.38 9.92
CA ARG A 239 -4.22 18.18 10.79
C ARG A 239 -5.35 19.09 10.35
N VAL A 240 -6.47 18.50 9.93
CA VAL A 240 -7.75 19.20 9.72
C VAL A 240 -8.62 18.97 10.96
N LYS A 241 -9.13 20.05 11.55
CA LYS A 241 -9.95 20.01 12.77
C LYS A 241 -11.44 20.22 12.44
N PRO A 242 -12.37 19.85 13.36
CA PRO A 242 -13.81 19.98 13.14
C PRO A 242 -14.28 21.43 12.87
N ASP A 243 -13.57 22.42 13.40
CA ASP A 243 -13.84 23.85 13.17
C ASP A 243 -13.39 24.34 11.77
N GLY A 244 -12.82 23.43 10.97
CA GLY A 244 -12.29 23.67 9.66
C GLY A 244 -10.93 24.36 9.63
N SER A 245 -10.25 24.52 10.78
CA SER A 245 -8.86 24.97 10.81
C SER A 245 -7.92 23.86 10.33
N ILE A 246 -6.79 24.27 9.74
CA ILE A 246 -5.77 23.35 9.23
C ILE A 246 -4.41 23.73 9.79
N HIS A 247 -3.70 22.76 10.38
CA HIS A 247 -2.34 22.95 10.88
C HIS A 247 -1.37 21.99 10.20
N GLY A 248 -0.29 22.54 9.66
CA GLY A 248 0.81 21.79 9.10
C GLY A 248 2.05 21.87 9.98
N SER A 249 2.70 20.74 10.22
CA SER A 249 4.00 20.67 10.88
C SER A 249 4.90 19.68 10.16
N MET A 250 6.21 19.88 10.28
CA MET A 250 7.21 19.04 9.62
C MET A 250 8.39 18.77 10.54
N LEU A 251 8.97 17.58 10.38
CA LEU A 251 10.17 17.14 11.05
C LEU A 251 11.11 16.59 9.98
N THR A 252 12.23 17.29 9.73
CA THR A 252 13.34 16.71 8.97
C THR A 252 14.32 16.08 9.95
N LEU A 253 14.58 14.79 9.77
CA LEU A 253 15.50 14.05 10.62
C LEU A 253 16.96 14.35 10.22
N ASP A 254 17.67 15.09 11.07
CA ASP A 254 19.13 15.08 11.06
C ASP A 254 19.60 13.74 11.65
N VAL A 255 19.89 12.78 10.79
CA VAL A 255 20.23 11.41 11.20
C VAL A 255 21.47 11.37 12.10
N GLN A 256 22.47 12.23 11.85
CA GLN A 256 23.67 12.30 12.67
C GLN A 256 23.34 12.79 14.08
N ARG A 257 22.59 13.88 14.19
CA ARG A 257 22.17 14.45 15.49
C ARG A 257 21.19 13.55 16.23
N HIS A 258 20.30 12.89 15.49
CA HIS A 258 19.33 11.96 16.04
C HIS A 258 20.01 10.72 16.63
N LEU A 259 20.98 10.16 15.90
CA LEU A 259 21.72 9.01 16.38
C LEU A 259 22.74 9.35 17.47
N SER A 260 23.39 10.51 17.42
CA SER A 260 24.41 10.85 18.40
C SER A 260 23.87 10.77 19.84
N GLU A 261 24.46 9.91 20.66
CA GLU A 261 24.04 9.69 22.06
C GLU A 261 22.65 9.05 22.19
N SER A 262 22.25 8.22 21.21
CA SER A 262 21.01 7.43 21.25
C SER A 262 21.26 5.96 21.58
N VAL A 263 20.26 5.31 22.13
CA VAL A 263 20.19 3.87 22.40
C VAL A 263 19.08 3.26 21.56
N TRP A 264 19.39 2.18 20.87
CA TRP A 264 18.49 1.43 20.01
C TRP A 264 18.51 -0.04 20.38
N THR A 265 17.38 -0.72 20.26
CA THR A 265 17.36 -2.18 20.26
C THR A 265 17.65 -2.70 18.87
N TRP A 266 18.38 -3.80 18.77
CA TRP A 266 18.49 -4.61 17.58
C TRP A 266 17.68 -5.89 17.77
N LYS A 267 16.70 -6.11 16.88
CA LYS A 267 15.86 -7.30 16.85
C LYS A 267 16.21 -8.11 15.62
N GLU A 268 16.71 -9.34 15.77
CA GLU A 268 17.20 -10.13 14.62
C GLU A 268 16.07 -10.68 13.74
N ASP A 269 14.97 -11.09 14.35
CA ASP A 269 13.77 -11.63 13.70
C ASP A 269 12.62 -10.60 13.62
N GLY A 270 12.90 -9.36 14.04
CA GLY A 270 11.92 -8.28 14.11
C GLY A 270 11.09 -8.27 15.40
N VAL A 271 11.30 -9.22 16.32
CA VAL A 271 10.52 -9.36 17.56
C VAL A 271 11.45 -9.38 18.78
N ASN A 272 12.41 -10.29 18.79
CA ASN A 272 13.28 -10.56 19.93
C ASN A 272 14.49 -9.62 19.96
N VAL A 273 14.63 -8.85 21.04
CA VAL A 273 15.78 -7.96 21.26
C VAL A 273 17.00 -8.79 21.61
N ILE A 274 18.04 -8.74 20.77
CA ILE A 274 19.30 -9.46 21.00
C ILE A 274 20.46 -8.55 21.43
N ALA A 275 20.33 -7.25 21.17
CA ALA A 275 21.35 -6.28 21.54
C ALA A 275 20.77 -4.87 21.75
N PHE A 276 21.44 -4.10 22.60
CA PHE A 276 21.29 -2.66 22.69
C PHE A 276 22.49 -1.99 22.04
N ILE A 277 22.24 -1.18 21.02
CA ILE A 277 23.24 -0.42 20.27
C ILE A 277 23.18 1.03 20.75
N THR A 278 24.27 1.52 21.33
CA THR A 278 24.42 2.92 21.70
C THR A 278 25.32 3.61 20.68
N PHE A 279 24.79 4.62 20.00
CA PHE A 279 25.54 5.46 19.08
C PHE A 279 26.16 6.62 19.85
N LEU A 280 27.47 6.77 19.80
CA LEU A 280 28.19 7.86 20.46
C LEU A 280 28.41 9.02 19.49
N SER A 281 28.51 10.24 20.01
CA SER A 281 28.73 11.48 19.24
C SER A 281 30.05 11.53 18.48
N ASN A 282 31.01 10.66 18.82
CA ASN A 282 32.30 10.50 18.13
C ASN A 282 32.31 9.40 17.05
N ASN A 283 31.14 9.04 16.51
CA ASN A 283 30.97 8.00 15.48
C ASN A 283 31.39 6.58 15.91
N GLN A 284 31.52 6.34 17.21
CA GLN A 284 31.71 5.01 17.78
C GLN A 284 30.38 4.40 18.23
N LEU A 285 30.33 3.08 18.33
CA LEU A 285 29.18 2.36 18.86
C LEU A 285 29.56 1.51 20.07
N LYS A 286 28.64 1.43 21.03
CA LYS A 286 28.65 0.40 22.07
C LYS A 286 27.57 -0.62 21.80
N VAL A 287 27.88 -1.90 22.02
CA VAL A 287 26.91 -2.99 22.00
C VAL A 287 26.84 -3.57 23.40
N ASN A 288 25.65 -3.59 24.00
CA ASN A 288 25.42 -4.08 25.36
C ASN A 288 26.38 -3.44 26.40
N GLY A 289 26.68 -2.15 26.22
CA GLY A 289 27.54 -1.35 27.10
C GLY A 289 29.05 -1.37 26.77
N GLY A 290 29.53 -2.34 25.98
CA GLY A 290 30.94 -2.43 25.56
C GLY A 290 31.21 -1.71 24.24
N LEU A 291 32.35 -1.02 24.11
CA LEU A 291 32.78 -0.41 22.83
C LEU A 291 32.99 -1.52 21.79
N ALA A 292 32.27 -1.45 20.67
CA ALA A 292 32.18 -2.58 19.75
C ALA A 292 32.33 -2.21 18.27
N GLY A 293 32.53 -0.93 17.91
CA GLY A 293 32.72 -0.57 16.51
C GLY A 293 32.50 0.91 16.18
N SER A 294 32.11 1.19 14.93
CA SER A 294 31.85 2.54 14.41
C SER A 294 30.62 2.61 13.52
N TRP A 295 30.10 3.81 13.34
CA TRP A 295 28.98 4.08 12.45
C TRP A 295 29.21 5.33 11.61
N THR A 296 28.60 5.37 10.42
CA THR A 296 28.67 6.50 9.50
C THR A 296 27.29 6.76 8.90
N VAL A 297 26.90 8.03 8.81
CA VAL A 297 25.71 8.43 8.05
C VAL A 297 26.08 8.44 6.58
N GLU A 298 25.29 7.75 5.80
CA GLU A 298 25.33 7.73 4.34
C GLU A 298 24.17 8.59 3.80
N PRO A 299 24.21 9.00 2.52
CA PRO A 299 23.07 9.65 1.89
C PRO A 299 21.79 8.83 2.03
N ASN A 300 20.63 9.48 1.94
CA ASN A 300 19.31 8.84 1.90
C ASN A 300 18.85 8.28 3.24
N SER A 301 19.24 8.94 4.35
CA SER A 301 18.93 8.49 5.72
C SER A 301 19.38 7.05 5.98
N ARG A 302 20.51 6.68 5.36
CA ARG A 302 21.17 5.41 5.57
C ARG A 302 22.24 5.57 6.62
N VAL A 303 22.42 4.55 7.42
CA VAL A 303 23.51 4.51 8.39
C VAL A 303 24.19 3.20 8.25
N THR A 304 25.50 3.25 8.03
CA THR A 304 26.29 2.05 8.07
C THR A 304 26.85 1.83 9.45
N ILE A 305 26.67 0.62 9.95
CA ILE A 305 27.11 0.14 11.25
C ILE A 305 28.19 -0.93 11.02
N GLN A 306 29.36 -0.75 11.60
CA GLN A 306 30.46 -1.72 11.57
C GLN A 306 30.77 -2.17 13.00
N VAL A 307 30.37 -3.39 13.36
CA VAL A 307 30.60 -3.95 14.70
C VAL A 307 31.77 -4.93 14.65
N ASN A 308 32.97 -4.55 15.12
CA ASN A 308 34.18 -5.37 15.18
C ASN A 308 34.32 -6.38 14.01
N GLN A 309 34.32 -7.68 14.30
CA GLN A 309 34.50 -8.79 13.35
C GLN A 309 33.21 -9.15 12.58
N LEU A 310 32.09 -8.45 12.80
CA LEU A 310 30.84 -8.70 12.06
C LEU A 310 30.86 -7.98 10.71
N PRO A 311 30.12 -8.50 9.71
CA PRO A 311 29.92 -7.82 8.44
C PRO A 311 29.32 -6.41 8.64
N LYS A 312 29.73 -5.49 7.76
CA LYS A 312 29.18 -4.14 7.64
C LYS A 312 27.68 -4.24 7.35
N VAL A 313 26.84 -3.56 8.14
CA VAL A 313 25.38 -3.54 7.92
C VAL A 313 24.91 -2.12 7.68
N THR A 314 24.26 -1.88 6.54
CA THR A 314 23.59 -0.61 6.26
C THR A 314 22.13 -0.71 6.63
N VAL A 315 21.67 0.21 7.48
CA VAL A 315 20.26 0.35 7.86
C VAL A 315 19.67 1.60 7.23
N LEU A 316 18.42 1.50 6.79
CA LEU A 316 17.61 2.60 6.30
C LEU A 316 16.66 3.03 7.42
N PHE A 317 16.69 4.30 7.79
CA PHE A 317 15.74 4.85 8.76
C PHE A 317 14.34 4.89 8.16
N ASN A 318 13.32 4.61 8.95
CA ASN A 318 11.90 4.77 8.64
C ASN A 318 11.31 5.73 9.69
N GLY A 319 11.53 7.03 9.49
CA GLY A 319 11.22 8.05 10.51
C GLY A 319 12.23 8.08 11.65
N GLY A 320 11.84 8.64 12.80
CA GLY A 320 12.72 8.84 13.96
C GLY A 320 12.85 7.64 14.90
N ARG A 321 12.10 6.54 14.71
CA ARG A 321 12.00 5.47 15.73
C ARG A 321 12.29 4.07 15.25
N GLU A 322 12.34 3.85 13.95
CA GLU A 322 12.61 2.55 13.36
C GLU A 322 13.70 2.70 12.31
N ALA A 323 14.60 1.71 12.23
CA ALA A 323 15.49 1.54 11.09
C ALA A 323 15.52 0.07 10.67
N VAL A 324 15.61 -0.20 9.37
CA VAL A 324 15.54 -1.55 8.81
C VAL A 324 16.79 -1.81 7.98
N PRO A 325 17.49 -2.94 8.15
CA PRO A 325 18.64 -3.28 7.32
C PRO A 325 18.28 -3.37 5.84
N GLU A 326 19.18 -2.90 4.97
CA GLU A 326 18.98 -3.01 3.53
C GLU A 326 19.18 -4.45 3.04
N ASP A 327 19.99 -5.27 3.74
CA ASP A 327 20.10 -6.70 3.47
C ASP A 327 18.80 -7.41 3.83
N ARG A 328 18.04 -7.74 2.79
CA ARG A 328 16.66 -8.25 2.86
C ARG A 328 16.57 -9.72 3.24
N SER A 329 17.69 -10.41 3.43
CA SER A 329 17.69 -11.80 3.88
C SER A 329 17.18 -11.93 5.32
N ARG A 330 17.23 -10.85 6.12
CA ARG A 330 16.89 -10.87 7.53
C ARG A 330 15.66 -10.01 7.82
N ARG A 331 14.79 -10.47 8.72
CA ARG A 331 13.67 -9.69 9.26
C ARG A 331 14.12 -8.72 10.36
N SER A 332 15.40 -8.42 10.40
CA SER A 332 15.96 -7.63 11.48
C SER A 332 15.45 -6.20 11.44
N LYS A 333 15.35 -5.56 12.59
CA LYS A 333 15.02 -4.14 12.67
C LYS A 333 15.64 -3.52 13.92
N MET A 334 15.84 -2.22 13.86
CA MET A 334 16.24 -1.40 14.98
C MET A 334 15.07 -0.55 15.45
N GLU A 335 14.88 -0.49 16.76
CA GLU A 335 13.88 0.40 17.37
C GLU A 335 14.55 1.33 18.38
N TYR A 336 14.20 2.62 18.30
CA TYR A 336 14.69 3.65 19.21
C TYR A 336 14.19 3.38 20.63
N VAL A 337 15.10 3.45 21.62
CA VAL A 337 14.78 3.29 23.04
C VAL A 337 14.77 4.65 23.74
N GLY A 338 15.81 5.46 23.52
CA GLY A 338 15.98 6.73 24.22
C GLY A 338 17.39 7.28 24.07
N ARG A 339 17.68 8.39 24.78
CA ARG A 339 19.04 8.94 24.86
C ARG A 339 19.89 8.16 25.86
N ALA A 340 21.17 8.02 25.55
CA ALA A 340 22.14 7.39 26.42
C ALA A 340 22.30 8.22 27.69
N ASN A 341 22.02 7.64 28.86
CA ASN A 341 22.27 8.31 30.12
C ASN A 341 23.78 8.23 30.43
N PRO A 342 24.49 9.35 30.58
CA PRO A 342 25.93 9.33 30.92
C PRO A 342 26.22 8.65 32.27
N LYS A 343 25.22 8.52 33.15
CA LYS A 343 25.34 7.85 34.46
C LYS A 343 25.13 6.34 34.41
N GLY A 344 24.87 5.74 33.24
CA GLY A 344 24.66 4.30 33.10
C GLY A 344 23.37 3.76 33.74
N GLN A 345 22.44 4.63 34.10
CA GLN A 345 21.08 4.21 34.48
C GLN A 345 20.30 3.80 33.22
N GLU A 346 19.23 3.03 33.38
CA GLU A 346 18.33 2.66 32.29
C GLU A 346 17.99 3.91 31.45
N PRO A 347 17.96 3.78 30.10
CA PRO A 347 17.65 4.91 29.23
C PRO A 347 16.31 5.48 29.68
N GLU A 348 16.30 6.74 30.10
CA GLU A 348 15.04 7.43 30.32
C GLU A 348 14.35 7.48 28.96
N PHE A 349 13.16 6.86 28.87
CA PHE A 349 12.20 7.09 27.80
C PHE A 349 11.69 8.53 27.90
N LYS A 350 12.59 9.51 27.74
CA LYS A 350 12.17 10.84 27.42
C LYS A 350 11.58 10.73 26.04
N LYS A 351 10.30 11.08 25.94
CA LYS A 351 9.67 11.41 24.67
C LYS A 351 10.59 12.46 24.06
N ASP A 352 11.44 12.05 23.12
CA ASP A 352 12.39 12.96 22.50
C ASP A 352 11.62 14.21 22.11
N ASP A 353 12.26 15.36 22.32
CA ASP A 353 11.84 16.61 21.74
C ASP A 353 12.06 16.50 20.22
N GLU A 354 11.25 15.67 19.56
CA GLU A 354 11.02 15.72 18.13
C GLU A 354 10.57 17.16 17.87
N HIS A 355 11.52 18.01 17.46
CA HIS A 355 11.27 19.41 17.20
C HIS A 355 10.53 19.52 15.86
N TRP A 356 9.22 19.29 15.93
CA TRP A 356 8.31 19.58 14.85
C TRP A 356 8.31 21.08 14.60
N ALA A 357 8.78 21.49 13.43
CA ALA A 357 8.65 22.85 12.96
C ALA A 357 7.22 23.06 12.48
N ASP A 358 6.50 23.99 13.09
CA ASP A 358 5.21 24.44 12.54
C ASP A 358 5.47 24.99 11.14
N LEU A 359 4.74 24.51 10.13
CA LEU A 359 4.86 24.98 8.75
C LEU A 359 3.87 26.10 8.47
N PHE A 360 2.60 25.84 8.74
CA PHE A 360 1.50 26.74 8.45
C PHE A 360 0.33 26.53 9.40
N SER A 361 -0.50 27.56 9.53
CA SER A 361 -1.77 27.50 10.26
C SER A 361 -2.83 28.29 9.50
N LEU A 362 -3.90 27.62 9.09
CA LEU A 362 -5.05 28.23 8.46
C LEU A 362 -6.18 28.36 9.49
N PRO A 363 -6.91 29.48 9.50
CA PRO A 363 -7.90 29.77 10.54
C PRO A 363 -9.11 28.82 10.48
N ALA A 364 -9.89 28.78 11.55
CA ALA A 364 -11.20 28.13 11.57
C ALA A 364 -12.10 28.71 10.46
N GLY A 365 -13.00 27.89 9.92
CA GLY A 365 -13.82 28.25 8.76
C GLY A 365 -13.23 27.92 7.40
N THR A 366 -11.97 27.47 7.32
CA THR A 366 -11.31 27.20 6.02
C THR A 366 -12.01 26.07 5.24
N THR A 367 -12.41 24.99 5.93
CA THR A 367 -13.03 23.81 5.29
C THR A 367 -14.51 23.59 5.62
N THR A 368 -15.20 24.56 6.22
CA THR A 368 -16.55 24.34 6.81
C THR A 368 -17.63 23.92 5.82
N ASN A 369 -17.43 24.18 4.52
CA ASN A 369 -18.40 23.84 3.47
C ASN A 369 -18.15 22.46 2.85
N GLU A 370 -17.04 21.80 3.16
CA GLU A 370 -16.61 20.56 2.50
C GLU A 370 -16.80 19.35 3.44
N GLU A 371 -17.46 18.29 2.99
CA GLU A 371 -17.70 17.08 3.79
C GLU A 371 -16.76 15.92 3.45
N ASN A 372 -16.22 15.96 2.24
CA ASN A 372 -15.41 14.91 1.65
C ASN A 372 -14.08 15.50 1.21
N PHE A 373 -12.98 14.78 1.45
CA PHE A 373 -11.65 15.18 1.00
C PHE A 373 -10.95 14.04 0.26
N TYR A 374 -10.29 14.35 -0.83
CA TYR A 374 -9.39 13.47 -1.56
C TYR A 374 -7.96 13.90 -1.25
N LEU A 375 -7.10 12.91 -1.10
CA LEU A 375 -5.68 13.10 -0.81
C LEU A 375 -4.88 12.79 -2.06
N GLY A 376 -3.78 13.51 -2.26
CA GLY A 376 -2.96 13.27 -3.43
C GLY A 376 -1.53 13.72 -3.26
N PHE A 377 -0.65 13.14 -4.05
CA PHE A 377 0.71 13.60 -4.27
C PHE A 377 0.90 13.80 -5.75
N SER A 378 1.64 14.84 -6.10
CA SER A 378 2.16 14.99 -7.44
C SER A 378 3.52 15.66 -7.41
N GLY A 379 4.22 15.62 -8.53
CA GLY A 379 5.49 16.31 -8.62
C GLY A 379 6.03 16.39 -10.03
N TRP A 380 7.11 17.15 -10.15
CA TRP A 380 7.89 17.31 -11.36
C TRP A 380 9.36 17.37 -10.99
N THR A 381 10.16 16.53 -11.60
CA THR A 381 11.61 16.50 -11.33
C THR A 381 12.28 17.78 -11.78
N GLY A 382 11.74 18.43 -12.82
CA GLY A 382 12.35 19.59 -13.46
C GLY A 382 12.94 19.27 -14.83
N SER A 383 13.29 20.30 -15.59
CA SER A 383 13.74 20.15 -16.99
C SER A 383 15.18 19.62 -17.13
N ALA A 384 16.06 20.03 -16.22
CA ALA A 384 17.49 19.70 -16.24
C ALA A 384 17.99 19.02 -14.97
N SER A 385 17.09 18.80 -14.02
CA SER A 385 17.37 18.19 -12.72
C SER A 385 16.75 16.82 -12.60
N SER A 386 17.45 15.97 -11.87
CA SER A 386 16.91 14.71 -11.38
C SER A 386 16.73 14.86 -9.87
N ILE A 387 15.52 14.63 -9.38
CA ILE A 387 15.29 14.42 -7.95
C ILE A 387 14.53 13.13 -7.81
N GLU A 388 15.07 12.21 -7.02
CA GLU A 388 14.32 11.03 -6.63
C GLU A 388 13.49 11.37 -5.40
N VAL A 389 12.18 11.14 -5.44
CA VAL A 389 11.32 11.33 -4.27
C VAL A 389 10.64 10.02 -3.95
N ASN A 390 10.80 9.56 -2.72
CA ASN A 390 10.28 8.29 -2.25
C ASN A 390 9.35 8.53 -1.05
N LEU A 391 8.10 8.13 -1.15
CA LEU A 391 7.11 8.08 -0.07
C LEU A 391 7.21 6.72 0.63
N HIS A 392 7.61 6.72 1.90
CA HIS A 392 7.81 5.47 2.66
C HIS A 392 6.52 5.03 3.37
N GLU A 393 5.77 6.00 3.90
CA GLU A 393 4.54 5.75 4.64
C GLU A 393 3.57 6.92 4.46
N LEU A 394 2.28 6.59 4.40
CA LEU A 394 1.18 7.52 4.62
C LEU A 394 0.23 6.88 5.64
N SER A 395 -0.04 7.61 6.72
CA SER A 395 -1.02 7.22 7.74
C SER A 395 -2.01 8.35 7.92
N VAL A 396 -3.27 8.08 7.60
CA VAL A 396 -4.39 8.98 7.82
C VAL A 396 -5.17 8.47 9.02
N VAL A 397 -5.42 9.35 9.98
CA VAL A 397 -6.12 9.02 11.22
C VAL A 397 -7.34 9.93 11.36
N ASN A 398 -8.52 9.34 11.50
CA ASN A 398 -9.76 10.04 11.79
C ASN A 398 -9.96 10.17 13.31
N PHE A 399 -10.24 11.39 13.77
CA PHE A 399 -10.50 11.72 15.17
C PHE A 399 -11.98 12.04 15.42
N ASP A 400 -12.81 12.09 14.38
CA ASP A 400 -14.25 12.22 14.50
C ASP A 400 -14.84 10.95 15.10
N ALA A 401 -15.20 11.00 16.39
CA ALA A 401 -15.82 9.89 17.09
C ALA A 401 -17.22 9.53 16.55
N SER A 402 -17.86 10.42 15.79
CA SER A 402 -19.17 10.16 15.18
C SER A 402 -19.11 9.35 13.90
N LYS A 403 -17.93 9.29 13.25
CA LYS A 403 -17.69 8.53 12.02
C LYS A 403 -16.64 7.46 12.29
N ILE A 404 -17.10 6.26 12.63
CA ILE A 404 -16.20 5.16 12.98
C ILE A 404 -15.80 4.41 11.71
N GLY A 405 -14.52 4.51 11.35
CA GLY A 405 -13.93 3.78 10.23
C GLY A 405 -14.26 4.37 8.85
N GLU A 406 -13.64 3.77 7.85
CA GLU A 406 -14.16 3.85 6.48
C GLU A 406 -15.24 2.78 6.38
N GLU A 407 -16.33 3.06 5.67
CA GLU A 407 -17.24 2.01 5.23
C GLU A 407 -16.44 1.09 4.30
N GLU A 408 -15.76 0.08 4.87
CA GLU A 408 -15.27 -1.04 4.08
C GLU A 408 -16.50 -1.47 3.30
N LYS A 409 -16.43 -1.37 1.97
CA LYS A 409 -17.52 -1.73 1.08
C LYS A 409 -17.74 -3.21 1.29
N ASP A 410 -18.56 -3.50 2.30
CA ASP A 410 -18.42 -4.74 3.05
C ASP A 410 -18.71 -5.85 2.07
N VAL A 411 -17.72 -6.72 1.89
CA VAL A 411 -17.80 -7.90 1.03
C VAL A 411 -18.99 -8.79 1.47
N LEU A 412 -19.53 -8.54 2.67
CA LEU A 412 -20.70 -9.18 3.26
C LEU A 412 -22.06 -8.60 2.80
N GLY A 413 -22.06 -7.56 1.96
CA GLY A 413 -23.25 -7.08 1.24
C GLY A 413 -23.80 -5.75 1.73
N GLY A 414 -22.95 -4.72 1.78
CA GLY A 414 -23.35 -3.30 1.75
C GLY A 414 -24.27 -2.78 2.87
N ASP A 415 -24.50 -1.47 2.83
CA ASP A 415 -25.35 -0.68 3.74
C ASP A 415 -26.71 -1.30 4.05
N GLU A 416 -27.31 -2.04 3.12
CA GLU A 416 -28.65 -2.60 3.30
C GLU A 416 -28.68 -3.70 4.35
N ALA A 417 -27.70 -4.61 4.38
CA ALA A 417 -27.65 -5.67 5.38
C ALA A 417 -27.41 -5.08 6.78
N GLN A 418 -26.56 -4.07 6.89
CA GLN A 418 -26.26 -3.42 8.17
C GLN A 418 -27.43 -2.56 8.67
N LYS A 419 -28.14 -1.86 7.76
CA LYS A 419 -29.40 -1.17 8.07
C LYS A 419 -30.49 -2.15 8.51
N GLU A 420 -30.58 -3.32 7.90
CA GLU A 420 -31.53 -4.36 8.33
C GLU A 420 -31.21 -4.88 9.74
N TRP A 421 -29.93 -5.10 10.05
CA TRP A 421 -29.47 -5.44 11.40
C TRP A 421 -29.82 -4.36 12.44
N LEU A 422 -29.56 -3.08 12.13
CA LEU A 422 -29.87 -1.97 13.01
C LEU A 422 -31.39 -1.80 13.20
N GLN A 423 -32.18 -1.92 12.12
CA GLN A 423 -33.64 -1.86 12.20
C GLN A 423 -34.23 -2.98 13.04
N ILE A 424 -33.67 -4.20 12.93
CA ILE A 424 -34.06 -5.31 13.80
C ILE A 424 -33.78 -4.91 15.24
N LEU A 425 -32.54 -4.58 15.60
CA LEU A 425 -32.12 -4.24 16.96
C LEU A 425 -32.90 -3.04 17.56
N GLU A 426 -33.23 -2.02 16.76
CA GLU A 426 -34.07 -0.89 17.19
C GLU A 426 -35.52 -1.31 17.45
N HIS A 427 -36.09 -2.16 16.59
CA HIS A 427 -37.43 -2.72 16.81
C HIS A 427 -37.46 -3.70 18.00
N GLU A 428 -36.35 -4.38 18.30
CA GLU A 428 -36.27 -5.37 19.40
C GLU A 428 -36.39 -4.75 20.80
N ARG A 429 -36.19 -3.43 20.93
CA ARG A 429 -36.25 -2.73 22.23
C ARG A 429 -37.64 -2.73 22.88
N ARG A 430 -38.68 -3.25 22.22
CA ARG A 430 -40.09 -3.23 22.66
C ARG A 430 -40.74 -4.61 22.87
N PHE A 431 -39.98 -5.70 22.95
CA PHE A 431 -40.59 -7.02 23.09
C PHE A 431 -41.17 -7.29 24.49
N LEU A 432 -42.46 -7.00 24.64
CA LEU A 432 -43.29 -7.38 25.79
C LEU A 432 -43.92 -8.78 25.63
N ASP A 433 -43.86 -9.40 24.45
CA ASP A 433 -44.54 -10.68 24.14
C ASP A 433 -43.57 -11.75 23.57
N GLN A 434 -43.76 -12.99 24.01
CA GLN A 434 -42.98 -14.19 23.65
C GLN A 434 -43.07 -14.53 22.15
N ALA A 435 -44.20 -14.20 21.49
CA ALA A 435 -44.35 -14.40 20.05
C ALA A 435 -43.35 -13.54 19.26
N SER A 436 -43.21 -12.27 19.64
CA SER A 436 -42.30 -11.31 19.00
C SER A 436 -40.82 -11.68 19.18
N GLN A 437 -40.46 -12.24 20.34
CA GLN A 437 -39.11 -12.77 20.59
C GLN A 437 -38.78 -13.97 19.71
N THR A 438 -39.76 -14.85 19.47
CA THR A 438 -39.55 -16.06 18.65
C THR A 438 -39.35 -15.69 17.18
N GLU A 439 -40.11 -14.70 16.68
CA GLU A 439 -39.93 -14.17 15.32
C GLU A 439 -38.56 -13.50 15.14
N ALA A 440 -38.14 -12.72 16.12
CA ALA A 440 -36.85 -12.02 16.12
C ALA A 440 -35.67 -12.99 16.09
N VAL A 441 -35.70 -14.04 16.93
CA VAL A 441 -34.71 -15.12 16.91
C VAL A 441 -34.72 -15.85 15.56
N GLY A 442 -35.89 -16.05 14.96
CA GLY A 442 -36.01 -16.64 13.62
C GLY A 442 -35.32 -15.80 12.54
N ARG A 443 -35.53 -14.48 12.54
CA ARG A 443 -34.88 -13.54 11.60
C ARG A 443 -33.37 -13.47 11.82
N LEU A 444 -32.91 -13.37 13.07
CA LEU A 444 -31.47 -13.40 13.41
C LEU A 444 -30.81 -14.70 12.96
N THR A 445 -31.47 -15.84 13.15
CA THR A 445 -30.97 -17.14 12.70
C THR A 445 -30.85 -17.20 11.18
N LYS A 446 -31.84 -16.67 10.46
CA LYS A 446 -31.82 -16.58 8.99
C LYS A 446 -30.66 -15.71 8.52
N LEU A 447 -30.49 -14.51 9.10
CA LEU A 447 -29.39 -13.60 8.77
C LEU A 447 -28.01 -14.21 9.07
N LEU A 448 -27.85 -14.88 10.22
CA LEU A 448 -26.62 -15.62 10.54
C LEU A 448 -26.33 -16.74 9.55
N THR A 449 -27.38 -17.42 9.07
CA THR A 449 -27.25 -18.47 8.05
C THR A 449 -26.82 -17.88 6.72
N GLU A 450 -27.48 -16.82 6.26
CA GLU A 450 -27.12 -16.09 5.04
C GLU A 450 -25.69 -15.52 5.12
N HIS A 451 -25.28 -14.99 6.28
CA HIS A 451 -23.93 -14.51 6.52
C HIS A 451 -22.90 -15.66 6.46
N THR A 452 -23.20 -16.79 7.10
CA THR A 452 -22.33 -17.98 7.08
C THR A 452 -22.18 -18.52 5.65
N GLU A 453 -23.27 -18.52 4.87
CA GLU A 453 -23.26 -18.98 3.49
C GLU A 453 -22.47 -18.03 2.57
N LYS A 454 -22.66 -16.71 2.70
CA LYS A 454 -21.82 -15.71 2.02
C LYS A 454 -20.34 -15.86 2.39
N TYR A 455 -20.04 -16.07 3.67
CA TYR A 455 -18.66 -16.27 4.12
C TYR A 455 -18.04 -17.55 3.55
N ASN A 456 -18.82 -18.62 3.44
CA ASN A 456 -18.38 -19.86 2.79
C ASN A 456 -18.17 -19.66 1.27
N GLN A 457 -19.05 -18.92 0.60
CA GLN A 457 -18.88 -18.57 -0.82
C GLN A 457 -17.63 -17.72 -1.03
N LEU A 458 -17.37 -16.74 -0.16
CA LEU A 458 -16.15 -15.95 -0.17
C LEU A 458 -14.92 -16.82 0.09
N GLY A 459 -15.01 -17.74 1.04
CA GLY A 459 -13.95 -18.71 1.34
C GLY A 459 -13.62 -19.60 0.13
N GLU A 460 -14.62 -20.12 -0.57
CA GLU A 460 -14.42 -20.89 -1.80
C GLU A 460 -13.91 -20.02 -2.96
N HIS A 461 -14.33 -18.75 -3.06
CA HIS A 461 -13.77 -17.81 -4.02
C HIS A 461 -12.28 -17.53 -3.74
N LEU A 462 -11.93 -17.19 -2.50
CA LEU A 462 -10.55 -16.95 -2.06
C LEU A 462 -9.69 -18.20 -2.25
N LYS A 463 -10.21 -19.39 -1.96
CA LYS A 463 -9.53 -20.65 -2.23
C LYS A 463 -9.31 -20.87 -3.74
N GLY A 464 -10.31 -20.55 -4.57
CA GLY A 464 -10.19 -20.58 -6.02
C GLY A 464 -9.14 -19.59 -6.56
N GLU A 465 -9.07 -18.39 -5.98
CA GLU A 465 -8.04 -17.41 -6.31
C GLU A 465 -6.66 -17.84 -5.84
N LEU A 466 -6.54 -18.40 -4.63
CA LEU A 466 -5.28 -18.97 -4.14
C LEU A 466 -4.76 -20.07 -5.05
N VAL A 467 -5.62 -20.98 -5.52
CA VAL A 467 -5.24 -22.02 -6.49
C VAL A 467 -4.79 -21.42 -7.82
N LYS A 468 -5.44 -20.35 -8.30
CA LYS A 468 -4.98 -19.61 -9.51
C LYS A 468 -3.63 -18.93 -9.28
N LEU A 469 -3.42 -18.38 -8.09
CA LEU A 469 -2.18 -17.68 -7.72
C LEU A 469 -1.02 -18.69 -7.57
N GLU A 470 -1.28 -19.85 -6.99
CA GLU A 470 -0.35 -21.00 -6.94
C GLU A 470 -0.01 -21.47 -8.36
N SER A 471 -1.01 -21.65 -9.24
CA SER A 471 -0.77 -21.99 -10.65
C SER A 471 0.07 -20.93 -11.38
N ARG A 472 -0.13 -19.63 -11.09
CA ARG A 472 0.69 -18.55 -11.64
C ARG A 472 2.12 -18.57 -11.09
N LEU A 473 2.30 -18.85 -9.82
CA LEU A 473 3.61 -19.00 -9.19
C LEU A 473 4.37 -20.20 -9.78
N ASP A 474 3.69 -21.32 -10.03
CA ASP A 474 4.28 -22.47 -10.70
C ASP A 474 4.71 -22.13 -12.14
N SER A 475 3.88 -21.40 -12.89
CA SER A 475 4.24 -20.90 -14.23
C SER A 475 5.45 -19.99 -14.18
N LEU A 476 5.47 -19.03 -13.24
CA LEU A 476 6.60 -18.12 -13.04
C LEU A 476 7.87 -18.89 -12.66
N GLY A 477 7.76 -19.93 -11.83
CA GLY A 477 8.88 -20.81 -11.47
C GLY A 477 9.45 -21.55 -12.68
N GLN A 478 8.60 -22.02 -13.59
CA GLN A 478 9.03 -22.65 -14.85
C GLN A 478 9.71 -21.64 -15.79
N GLU A 479 9.18 -20.42 -15.91
CA GLU A 479 9.79 -19.35 -16.69
C GLU A 479 11.15 -18.94 -16.12
N ILE A 480 11.25 -18.72 -14.80
CA ILE A 480 12.52 -18.39 -14.12
C ILE A 480 13.55 -19.50 -14.34
N ASN A 481 13.17 -20.77 -14.21
CA ASN A 481 14.07 -21.88 -14.49
C ASN A 481 14.55 -21.87 -15.94
N THR A 482 13.69 -21.51 -16.89
CA THR A 482 14.05 -21.35 -18.31
C THR A 482 15.05 -20.22 -18.52
N TYR A 483 14.89 -19.08 -17.82
CA TYR A 483 15.85 -17.97 -17.88
C TYR A 483 17.19 -18.29 -17.20
N LEU A 484 17.17 -18.93 -16.03
CA LEU A 484 18.36 -19.34 -15.28
C LEU A 484 19.22 -20.31 -16.10
N SER A 485 18.58 -21.27 -16.73
CA SER A 485 19.25 -22.25 -17.58
C SER A 485 19.75 -21.64 -18.90
N ALA A 486 19.02 -20.65 -19.46
CA ALA A 486 19.53 -19.84 -20.58
C ALA A 486 20.74 -18.98 -20.19
N ALA A 487 20.76 -18.43 -18.98
CA ALA A 487 21.90 -17.70 -18.45
C ALA A 487 23.12 -18.62 -18.19
N GLN A 488 22.88 -19.86 -17.74
CA GLN A 488 23.93 -20.88 -17.56
C GLN A 488 24.58 -21.33 -18.87
N ALA A 489 23.91 -21.17 -20.02
CA ALA A 489 24.52 -21.43 -21.33
C ALA A 489 25.68 -20.47 -21.64
N TRP A 490 25.76 -19.34 -20.93
CA TRP A 490 26.84 -18.37 -21.02
C TRP A 490 27.76 -18.48 -19.80
N VAL A 491 28.87 -19.21 -19.95
CA VAL A 491 29.88 -19.32 -18.89
C VAL A 491 30.71 -18.03 -18.87
N LEU A 492 30.39 -17.14 -17.93
CA LEU A 492 31.04 -15.82 -17.81
C LEU A 492 32.56 -15.92 -17.59
N GLU A 493 33.03 -16.96 -16.89
CA GLU A 493 34.44 -17.14 -16.56
C GLU A 493 35.31 -17.50 -17.77
N THR A 494 34.79 -18.30 -18.69
CA THR A 494 35.53 -18.75 -19.88
C THR A 494 35.18 -17.96 -21.14
N GLN A 495 34.18 -17.07 -21.07
CA GLN A 495 33.57 -16.39 -22.22
C GLN A 495 33.21 -17.35 -23.37
N SER A 496 32.97 -18.63 -23.07
CA SER A 496 32.70 -19.65 -24.07
C SER A 496 31.21 -19.99 -24.06
N PHE A 497 30.58 -19.85 -25.21
CA PHE A 497 29.21 -20.31 -25.42
C PHE A 497 29.18 -21.82 -25.60
N ASN A 498 28.38 -22.54 -24.82
CA ASN A 498 28.21 -23.98 -24.99
C ASN A 498 26.97 -24.27 -25.89
N PRO A 499 27.16 -24.58 -27.18
CA PRO A 499 26.03 -24.78 -28.11
C PRO A 499 25.19 -26.02 -27.76
N GLN A 500 25.75 -26.98 -27.01
CA GLN A 500 25.02 -28.18 -26.62
C GLN A 500 23.93 -27.86 -25.58
N VAL A 501 24.21 -26.95 -24.64
CA VAL A 501 23.23 -26.49 -23.64
C VAL A 501 22.04 -25.80 -24.33
N VAL A 502 22.32 -24.99 -25.37
CA VAL A 502 21.26 -24.33 -26.15
C VAL A 502 20.45 -25.33 -26.99
N LYS A 503 21.11 -26.34 -27.56
CA LYS A 503 20.41 -27.42 -28.28
C LYS A 503 19.47 -28.19 -27.36
N ASP A 504 19.94 -28.57 -26.18
CA ASP A 504 19.13 -29.27 -25.18
C ASP A 504 17.97 -28.37 -24.69
N HIS A 505 18.18 -27.06 -24.60
CA HIS A 505 17.14 -26.06 -24.35
C HIS A 505 16.07 -25.99 -25.43
N ILE A 506 16.46 -25.98 -26.71
CA ILE A 506 15.50 -25.96 -27.83
C ILE A 506 14.62 -27.21 -27.78
N VAL A 507 15.20 -28.36 -27.42
CA VAL A 507 14.44 -29.60 -27.20
C VAL A 507 13.50 -29.47 -25.99
N GLY A 508 13.95 -28.87 -24.89
CA GLY A 508 13.13 -28.58 -23.72
C GLY A 508 11.94 -27.66 -24.03
N ILE A 509 12.18 -26.53 -24.70
CA ILE A 509 11.14 -25.58 -25.13
C ILE A 509 10.16 -26.27 -26.07
N ARG A 510 10.64 -27.07 -27.03
CA ARG A 510 9.76 -27.84 -27.93
C ARG A 510 8.88 -28.81 -27.15
N THR A 511 9.43 -29.46 -26.13
CA THR A 511 8.67 -30.39 -25.27
C THR A 511 7.63 -29.66 -24.43
N ALA A 512 7.98 -28.51 -23.87
CA ALA A 512 7.05 -27.65 -23.12
C ALA A 512 5.91 -27.12 -24.02
N LEU A 513 6.23 -26.58 -25.19
CA LEU A 513 5.24 -26.11 -26.16
C LEU A 513 4.35 -27.23 -26.69
N SER A 514 4.87 -28.44 -26.89
CA SER A 514 4.06 -29.60 -27.25
C SER A 514 3.09 -29.96 -26.13
N LYS A 515 3.55 -29.95 -24.88
CA LYS A 515 2.72 -30.24 -23.71
C LYS A 515 1.62 -29.20 -23.49
N ASP A 516 1.92 -27.92 -23.72
CA ASP A 516 0.92 -26.85 -23.65
C ASP A 516 -0.07 -26.92 -24.80
N LYS A 517 0.39 -27.26 -26.02
CA LYS A 517 -0.52 -27.58 -27.13
C LYS A 517 -1.48 -28.70 -26.74
N ASP A 518 -0.98 -29.82 -26.22
CA ASP A 518 -1.82 -30.96 -25.82
C ASP A 518 -2.83 -30.56 -24.73
N ARG A 519 -2.45 -29.67 -23.80
CA ARG A 519 -3.36 -29.12 -22.78
C ARG A 519 -4.43 -28.21 -23.37
N HIS A 520 -4.07 -27.33 -24.30
CA HIS A 520 -5.02 -26.46 -24.99
C HIS A 520 -5.98 -27.25 -25.86
N ASP A 521 -5.48 -28.24 -26.60
CA ASP A 521 -6.29 -29.16 -27.41
C ASP A 521 -7.25 -29.97 -26.51
N ALA A 522 -6.79 -30.45 -25.35
CA ALA A 522 -7.64 -31.12 -24.37
C ALA A 522 -8.71 -30.19 -23.77
N ALA A 523 -8.36 -28.93 -23.47
CA ALA A 523 -9.31 -27.95 -22.96
C ALA A 523 -10.37 -27.58 -24.01
N LEU A 524 -9.97 -27.38 -25.27
CA LEU A 524 -10.88 -27.14 -26.40
C LEU A 524 -11.79 -28.34 -26.62
N ASN A 525 -11.25 -29.57 -26.59
CA ASN A 525 -12.06 -30.79 -26.68
C ASN A 525 -13.10 -30.85 -25.55
N LYS A 526 -12.74 -30.49 -24.32
CA LYS A 526 -13.68 -30.45 -23.19
C LYS A 526 -14.76 -29.37 -23.37
N VAL A 527 -14.41 -28.20 -23.90
CA VAL A 527 -15.40 -27.15 -24.24
C VAL A 527 -16.35 -27.64 -25.33
N ASN A 528 -15.83 -28.31 -26.37
CA ASN A 528 -16.62 -28.90 -27.44
C ASN A 528 -17.54 -30.02 -26.94
N GLU A 529 -17.07 -30.88 -26.03
CA GLU A 529 -17.89 -31.90 -25.37
C GLU A 529 -19.02 -31.28 -24.53
N ILE A 530 -18.72 -30.27 -23.72
CA ILE A 530 -19.72 -29.56 -22.90
C ILE A 530 -20.75 -28.87 -23.81
N ALA A 531 -20.31 -28.21 -24.88
CA ALA A 531 -21.21 -27.58 -25.85
C ALA A 531 -22.10 -28.61 -26.55
N ALA A 532 -21.56 -29.78 -26.91
CA ALA A 532 -22.32 -30.88 -27.49
C ALA A 532 -23.34 -31.47 -26.51
N GLN A 533 -22.96 -31.68 -25.25
CA GLN A 533 -23.84 -32.16 -24.19
C GLN A 533 -24.98 -31.16 -23.90
N LEU A 534 -24.66 -29.86 -23.80
CA LEU A 534 -25.67 -28.81 -23.62
C LEU A 534 -26.64 -28.76 -24.80
N LYS A 535 -26.13 -28.92 -26.03
CA LYS A 535 -26.97 -28.99 -27.23
C LYS A 535 -27.89 -30.22 -27.24
N ALA A 536 -27.38 -31.38 -26.83
CA ALA A 536 -28.17 -32.61 -26.70
C ALA A 536 -29.25 -32.51 -25.61
N GLN A 537 -28.91 -31.94 -24.44
CA GLN A 537 -29.87 -31.70 -23.34
C GLN A 537 -30.93 -30.65 -23.71
N SER A 538 -30.56 -29.65 -24.51
CA SER A 538 -31.51 -28.63 -25.02
C SER A 538 -32.56 -29.19 -25.98
N GLY A 539 -32.35 -30.37 -26.56
CA GLY A 539 -33.31 -31.03 -27.43
C GLY A 539 -34.53 -31.63 -26.70
N ASN A 540 -34.43 -31.85 -25.38
CA ASN A 540 -35.45 -32.58 -24.62
C ASN A 540 -36.09 -31.77 -23.48
N THR A 541 -35.60 -30.57 -23.19
CA THR A 541 -36.10 -29.71 -22.11
C THR A 541 -36.20 -28.28 -22.63
N GLN A 542 -37.31 -27.59 -22.36
CA GLN A 542 -37.57 -26.20 -22.79
C GLN A 542 -36.52 -25.22 -22.23
N LEU A 543 -35.33 -25.18 -22.81
CA LEU A 543 -34.39 -24.09 -22.65
C LEU A 543 -34.99 -22.88 -23.37
N HIS A 544 -35.30 -21.83 -22.62
CA HIS A 544 -35.75 -20.54 -23.15
C HIS A 544 -34.82 -20.08 -24.29
N GLU A 545 -35.37 -19.42 -25.30
CA GLU A 545 -34.72 -18.94 -26.53
C GLU A 545 -33.33 -18.30 -26.26
N GLU A 546 -33.23 -17.56 -25.16
CA GLU A 546 -32.02 -16.86 -24.69
C GLU A 546 -30.84 -17.81 -24.36
N GLY A 547 -31.13 -19.01 -23.86
CA GLY A 547 -30.13 -20.04 -23.59
C GLY A 547 -29.56 -20.64 -24.88
N ARG A 548 -30.38 -20.80 -25.92
CA ARG A 548 -29.93 -21.31 -27.22
C ARG A 548 -28.99 -20.32 -27.91
N VAL A 549 -29.31 -19.02 -27.83
CA VAL A 549 -28.46 -17.95 -28.39
C VAL A 549 -27.09 -17.90 -27.70
N LYS A 550 -27.03 -18.04 -26.37
CA LYS A 550 -25.76 -18.06 -25.64
C LYS A 550 -24.90 -19.28 -25.98
N VAL A 551 -25.49 -20.47 -26.09
CA VAL A 551 -24.76 -21.69 -26.48
C VAL A 551 -24.24 -21.58 -27.92
N GLN A 552 -25.05 -21.02 -28.84
CA GLN A 552 -24.63 -20.77 -30.21
C GLN A 552 -23.47 -19.77 -30.27
N ALA A 553 -23.55 -18.67 -29.51
CA ALA A 553 -22.50 -17.64 -29.45
C ALA A 553 -21.17 -18.20 -28.91
N VAL A 554 -21.20 -19.10 -27.91
CA VAL A 554 -19.97 -19.76 -27.40
C VAL A 554 -19.38 -20.72 -28.44
N ALA A 555 -20.22 -21.46 -29.16
CA ALA A 555 -19.76 -22.34 -30.23
C ALA A 555 -19.14 -21.57 -31.41
N ASP A 556 -19.74 -20.44 -31.80
CA ASP A 556 -19.23 -19.57 -32.85
C ASP A 556 -17.94 -18.86 -32.42
N LEU A 557 -17.85 -18.44 -31.16
CA LEU A 557 -16.63 -17.88 -30.58
C LEU A 557 -15.50 -18.93 -30.58
N SER A 558 -15.77 -20.18 -30.19
CA SER A 558 -14.79 -21.27 -30.21
C SER A 558 -14.23 -21.50 -31.63
N LYS A 559 -15.11 -21.55 -32.64
CA LYS A 559 -14.68 -21.65 -34.05
C LYS A 559 -13.85 -20.45 -34.52
N SER A 560 -14.20 -19.25 -34.07
CA SER A 560 -13.45 -18.05 -34.41
C SER A 560 -12.03 -18.06 -33.80
N VAL A 561 -11.89 -18.60 -32.59
CA VAL A 561 -10.60 -18.78 -31.91
C VAL A 561 -9.77 -19.85 -32.60
N GLU A 562 -10.36 -20.97 -33.00
CA GLU A 562 -9.67 -22.00 -33.80
C GLU A 562 -9.15 -21.42 -35.13
N ALA A 563 -9.99 -20.68 -35.86
CA ALA A 563 -9.58 -20.04 -37.12
C ALA A 563 -8.49 -18.97 -36.92
N LEU A 564 -8.51 -18.24 -35.81
CA LEU A 564 -7.45 -17.29 -35.45
C LEU A 564 -6.16 -17.99 -35.04
N ALA A 565 -6.24 -19.12 -34.34
CA ALA A 565 -5.08 -19.93 -33.96
C ALA A 565 -4.40 -20.55 -35.20
N GLU A 566 -5.17 -21.07 -36.16
CA GLU A 566 -4.65 -21.57 -37.43
C GLU A 566 -3.95 -20.46 -38.24
N LYS A 567 -4.58 -19.28 -38.34
CA LYS A 567 -3.99 -18.13 -39.04
C LYS A 567 -2.74 -17.59 -38.32
N GLY A 568 -2.77 -17.54 -37.00
CA GLY A 568 -1.64 -17.12 -36.17
C GLY A 568 -0.44 -18.04 -36.37
N SER A 569 -0.66 -19.36 -36.35
CA SER A 569 0.38 -20.36 -36.60
C SER A 569 1.07 -20.16 -37.96
N MET A 570 0.28 -19.95 -39.03
CA MET A 570 0.83 -19.68 -40.36
C MET A 570 1.63 -18.37 -40.41
N GLN A 571 1.18 -17.31 -39.75
CA GLN A 571 1.92 -16.04 -39.69
C GLN A 571 3.24 -16.19 -38.94
N THR A 572 3.25 -16.85 -37.77
CA THR A 572 4.49 -17.07 -37.00
C THR A 572 5.50 -17.93 -37.75
N ASN A 573 5.06 -18.99 -38.44
CA ASN A 573 5.95 -19.81 -39.26
C ASN A 573 6.51 -19.02 -40.45
N GLY A 574 5.71 -18.16 -41.09
CA GLY A 574 6.17 -17.27 -42.15
C GLY A 574 7.21 -16.26 -41.67
N LEU A 575 7.00 -15.67 -40.49
CA LEU A 575 7.90 -14.68 -39.92
C LEU A 575 9.23 -15.31 -39.48
N LEU A 576 9.20 -16.53 -38.94
CA LEU A 576 10.41 -17.29 -38.59
C LEU A 576 11.22 -17.65 -39.84
N LEU A 577 10.56 -18.05 -40.93
CA LEU A 577 11.22 -18.33 -42.20
C LEU A 577 11.86 -17.07 -42.79
N LEU A 578 11.17 -15.93 -42.72
CA LEU A 578 11.72 -14.63 -43.14
C LEU A 578 12.93 -14.22 -42.29
N MET A 579 12.91 -14.48 -40.98
CA MET A 579 14.04 -14.24 -40.08
C MET A 579 15.25 -15.11 -40.46
N VAL A 580 15.05 -16.41 -40.70
CA VAL A 580 16.11 -17.33 -41.13
C VAL A 580 16.73 -16.90 -42.47
N VAL A 581 15.89 -16.50 -43.45
CA VAL A 581 16.36 -15.94 -44.73
C VAL A 581 17.16 -14.66 -44.53
N SER A 582 16.73 -13.76 -43.63
CA SER A 582 17.44 -12.52 -43.32
C SER A 582 18.82 -12.78 -42.71
N VAL A 583 18.92 -13.73 -41.78
CA VAL A 583 20.20 -14.13 -41.17
C VAL A 583 21.13 -14.76 -42.20
N ALA A 584 20.61 -15.64 -43.07
CA ALA A 584 21.40 -16.22 -44.17
C ALA A 584 21.91 -15.15 -45.15
N GLY A 585 21.07 -14.16 -45.47
CA GLY A 585 21.44 -13.02 -46.32
C GLY A 585 22.56 -12.17 -45.71
N LEU A 586 22.49 -11.87 -44.41
CA LEU A 586 23.58 -11.19 -43.70
C LEU A 586 24.87 -12.03 -43.69
N GLY A 587 24.77 -13.35 -43.49
CA GLY A 587 25.92 -14.26 -43.58
C GLY A 587 26.63 -14.22 -44.95
N LEU A 588 25.85 -14.19 -46.03
CA LEU A 588 26.39 -14.03 -47.39
C LEU A 588 27.04 -12.66 -47.61
N LEU A 589 26.49 -11.58 -47.03
CA LEU A 589 27.10 -10.25 -47.07
C LEU A 589 28.42 -10.21 -46.30
N PHE A 590 28.51 -10.86 -45.13
CA PHE A 590 29.78 -10.97 -44.40
C PHE A 590 30.82 -11.80 -45.15
N LEU A 591 30.43 -12.92 -45.78
CA LEU A 591 31.33 -13.73 -46.59
C LEU A 591 31.86 -12.98 -47.83
N SER A 592 31.00 -12.23 -48.52
CA SER A 592 31.43 -11.40 -49.65
C SER A 592 32.36 -10.27 -49.22
N ARG A 593 32.12 -9.66 -48.06
CA ARG A 593 33.01 -8.65 -47.47
C ARG A 593 34.35 -9.25 -47.02
N MET A 594 34.37 -10.44 -46.43
CA MET A 594 35.61 -11.15 -46.06
C MET A 594 36.45 -11.48 -47.30
N ARG A 595 35.84 -12.02 -48.36
CA ARG A 595 36.53 -12.29 -49.63
C ARG A 595 37.08 -11.02 -50.30
N TYR A 596 36.39 -9.90 -50.14
CA TYR A 596 36.88 -8.60 -50.63
C TYR A 596 38.16 -8.17 -49.91
N TYR A 597 38.21 -8.30 -48.57
CA TYR A 597 39.42 -8.00 -47.81
C TYR A 597 40.56 -8.99 -48.11
N GLU A 598 40.25 -10.26 -48.33
CA GLU A 598 41.23 -11.29 -48.71
C GLU A 598 41.90 -10.97 -50.06
N LYS A 599 41.13 -10.51 -51.06
CA LYS A 599 41.71 -10.07 -52.35
C LYS A 599 42.58 -8.82 -52.26
N LYS A 600 42.33 -7.94 -51.30
CA LYS A 600 43.04 -6.65 -51.17
C LYS A 600 44.39 -6.78 -50.46
N HIS A 601 44.65 -7.90 -49.80
CA HIS A 601 45.92 -8.19 -49.11
C HIS A 601 46.87 -9.10 -49.89
N TYR A 602 46.50 -9.53 -51.11
CA TYR A 602 47.33 -10.37 -52.00
C TYR A 602 47.88 -9.63 -53.24
N ILE A 603 47.82 -8.29 -53.24
CA ILE A 603 48.56 -7.39 -54.15
C ILE A 603 49.48 -6.55 -53.29
#